data_AF-A0A9E3A6E6-F1
#
_entry.id   AF-A0A9E3A6E6-F1
#
_cell.length_a   1.000
_cell.length_b   1.000
_cell.length_c   1.000
_cell.angle_alpha   90.00
_cell.angle_beta   90.00
_cell.angle_gamma   90.00
#
_symmetry.space_group_name_H-M   'P 1'
#
loop_
_entity.id
_entity.type
_entity.pdbx_description
1 polymer ?
#
loop_
_entity_poly.entity_id
_entity_poly.type
_entity_poly.pdbx_seq_one_letter_code
_entity_poly.pdbx_strand_id
1 'polypeptide(L)'
;MTTRDQPAPTMERELAPFIRELFDKSGGKRYDLTEEQFAEILKGVAEKYLGNHASASEQRALCSSLHVEELVLVRACAAGHERAWEDFMIRYREKLHDAALGITKDDCKARELADSLYADLYGTTLREGRRISKFIYYSGRGSLEGWLRTVMAQRHINEYRSNRRTVSLDEETDGGRQFAIAPEPAGVASDRRLSEAIEEALAALGGEDRCILAYYFLDHLTLARIASMLRVHESTISRRVEKLVRVLRKDILLRMTRKGMSRRQAEEALESDVRDLGIDIRKQLTQDSSSLPFSSKKIMRAEGQE
;
A
#
# COMPACT_ATOMS: atom_id res chain seq x y z
N MET A 1 44.45 4.22 13.10
CA MET A 1 44.29 5.04 11.89
C MET A 1 44.01 4.10 10.74
N THR A 2 42.75 3.98 10.33
CA THR A 2 42.36 3.26 9.12
C THR A 2 41.18 4.00 8.54
N THR A 3 41.51 4.92 7.65
CA THR A 3 40.60 5.77 6.89
C THR A 3 40.46 5.15 5.50
N ARG A 4 39.28 4.62 5.19
CA ARG A 4 38.70 4.33 3.85
C ARG A 4 37.44 3.51 4.12
N ASP A 5 36.25 3.86 3.63
CA ASP A 5 35.97 4.19 2.25
C ASP A 5 34.68 5.03 2.17
N GLN A 6 34.75 6.21 1.57
CA GLN A 6 33.60 7.05 1.23
C GLN A 6 33.36 6.91 -0.28
N PRO A 7 32.25 6.31 -0.74
CA PRO A 7 31.81 6.43 -2.12
C PRO A 7 30.54 7.30 -2.16
N ALA A 8 30.63 8.57 -1.76
CA ALA A 8 29.47 9.47 -1.71
C ALA A 8 29.51 10.64 -2.73
N PRO A 9 30.64 11.34 -2.97
CA PRO A 9 30.58 12.58 -3.77
C PRO A 9 30.62 12.38 -5.30
N THR A 10 30.98 11.18 -5.79
CA THR A 10 31.16 10.95 -7.25
C THR A 10 29.84 10.54 -7.92
N MET A 11 29.06 9.65 -7.30
CA MET A 11 27.78 9.18 -7.86
C MET A 11 26.70 10.27 -7.88
N GLU A 12 26.65 11.13 -6.84
CA GLU A 12 25.74 12.29 -6.81
C GLU A 12 26.08 13.30 -7.92
N ARG A 13 27.37 13.47 -8.27
CA ARG A 13 27.80 14.33 -9.38
C ARG A 13 27.47 13.76 -10.76
N GLU A 14 27.52 12.44 -10.93
CA GLU A 14 27.20 11.78 -12.21
C GLU A 14 25.69 11.82 -12.53
N LEU A 15 24.84 11.79 -11.50
CA LEU A 15 23.38 11.84 -11.67
C LEU A 15 22.83 13.27 -11.76
N ALA A 16 23.59 14.29 -11.35
CA ALA A 16 23.19 15.69 -11.37
C ALA A 16 22.59 16.20 -12.69
N PRO A 17 23.20 15.99 -13.88
CA PRO A 17 22.61 16.47 -15.14
C PRO A 17 21.28 15.77 -15.47
N PHE A 18 21.15 14.49 -15.10
CA PHE A 18 19.93 13.71 -15.30
C PHE A 18 18.82 14.12 -14.33
N ILE A 19 19.15 14.41 -13.07
CA ILE A 19 18.20 14.93 -12.08
C ILE A 19 17.66 16.29 -12.54
N ARG A 20 18.51 17.16 -13.10
CA ARG A 20 18.08 18.44 -13.66
C ARG A 20 17.09 18.27 -14.82
N GLU A 21 17.37 17.36 -15.75
CA GLU A 21 16.46 17.03 -16.85
C GLU A 21 15.09 16.55 -16.33
N LEU A 22 15.09 15.64 -15.36
CA LEU A 22 13.86 15.17 -14.72
C LEU A 22 13.12 16.29 -13.96
N PHE A 23 13.86 17.20 -13.33
CA PHE A 23 13.29 18.34 -12.62
C PHE A 23 12.59 19.29 -13.59
N ASP A 24 13.23 19.63 -14.71
CA ASP A 24 12.62 20.47 -15.75
C ASP A 24 11.36 19.81 -16.33
N LYS A 25 11.39 18.49 -16.55
CA LYS A 25 10.21 17.73 -17.00
C LYS A 25 9.08 17.69 -15.97
N SER A 26 9.42 17.60 -14.68
CA SER A 26 8.43 17.48 -13.60
C SER A 26 7.58 18.73 -13.39
N GLY A 27 8.02 19.88 -13.90
CA GLY A 27 7.36 21.16 -13.66
C GLY A 27 7.50 21.69 -12.23
N GLY A 28 8.44 21.17 -11.42
CA GLY A 28 8.61 21.54 -10.01
C GLY A 28 8.81 23.03 -9.74
N LYS A 29 9.39 23.76 -10.71
CA LYS A 29 9.52 25.23 -10.67
C LYS A 29 8.18 25.96 -10.48
N ARG A 30 7.06 25.37 -10.89
CA ARG A 30 5.71 25.96 -10.72
C ARG A 30 5.25 26.03 -9.27
N TYR A 31 5.82 25.18 -8.41
CA TYR A 31 5.45 25.04 -7.01
C TYR A 31 6.58 25.47 -6.06
N ASP A 32 7.53 26.29 -6.53
CA ASP A 32 8.68 26.79 -5.77
C ASP A 32 9.59 25.68 -5.18
N LEU A 33 9.58 24.49 -5.78
CA LEU A 33 10.53 23.43 -5.45
C LEU A 33 11.90 23.76 -6.05
N THR A 34 12.95 23.47 -5.29
CA THR A 34 14.35 23.61 -5.72
C THR A 34 14.88 22.31 -6.32
N GLU A 35 15.96 22.38 -7.12
CA GLU A 35 16.65 21.18 -7.65
C GLU A 35 17.14 20.29 -6.51
N GLU A 36 17.60 20.88 -5.41
CA GLU A 36 18.08 20.17 -4.22
C GLU A 36 16.95 19.40 -3.52
N GLN A 37 15.78 20.04 -3.32
CA GLN A 37 14.62 19.38 -2.73
C GLN A 37 14.11 18.23 -3.62
N PHE A 38 14.13 18.41 -4.94
CA PHE A 38 13.77 17.35 -5.88
C PHE A 38 14.74 16.17 -5.82
N ALA A 39 16.05 16.44 -5.73
CA ALA A 39 17.06 15.41 -5.58
C ALA A 39 16.85 14.60 -4.28
N GLU A 40 16.55 15.26 -3.16
CA GLU A 40 16.24 14.60 -1.89
C GLU A 40 14.98 13.72 -1.97
N ILE A 41 13.94 14.17 -2.68
CA ILE A 41 12.74 13.35 -2.92
C ILE A 41 13.11 12.07 -3.68
N LEU A 42 13.89 12.17 -4.76
CA LEU A 42 14.32 11.02 -5.54
C LEU A 42 15.22 10.09 -4.73
N LYS A 43 16.12 10.64 -3.91
CA LYS A 43 16.99 9.89 -3.00
C LYS A 43 16.17 9.08 -1.99
N GLY A 44 15.18 9.71 -1.33
CA GLY A 44 14.30 9.00 -0.40
C GLY A 44 13.50 7.87 -1.06
N VAL A 45 13.08 8.05 -2.33
CA VAL A 45 12.46 6.97 -3.12
C VAL A 45 13.48 5.87 -3.44
N ALA A 46 14.69 6.22 -3.88
CA ALA A 46 15.74 5.26 -4.19
C ALA A 46 16.16 4.43 -2.96
N GLU A 47 16.37 5.07 -1.82
CA GLU A 47 16.70 4.41 -0.54
C GLU A 47 15.60 3.43 -0.13
N LYS A 48 14.32 3.82 -0.30
CA LYS A 48 13.18 2.97 0.02
C LYS A 48 13.15 1.70 -0.83
N TYR A 49 13.44 1.78 -2.13
CA TYR A 49 13.23 0.65 -3.06
C TYR A 49 14.49 -0.15 -3.39
N LEU A 50 15.65 0.48 -3.43
CA LEU A 50 16.93 -0.13 -3.81
C LEU A 50 17.87 -0.30 -2.61
N GLY A 51 17.62 0.43 -1.51
CA GLY A 51 18.51 0.48 -0.35
C GLY A 51 19.77 1.32 -0.59
N ASN A 52 20.65 1.39 0.41
CA ASN A 52 21.77 2.34 0.45
C ASN A 52 22.96 1.97 -0.46
N HIS A 53 22.93 0.84 -1.17
CA HIS A 53 24.06 0.33 -1.98
C HIS A 53 23.72 0.17 -3.47
N ALA A 54 22.65 0.82 -3.93
CA ALA A 54 22.24 0.76 -5.32
C ALA A 54 23.24 1.47 -6.25
N SER A 55 23.57 0.85 -7.38
CA SER A 55 24.43 1.45 -8.39
C SER A 55 23.77 2.66 -9.08
N ALA A 56 24.57 3.59 -9.60
CA ALA A 56 24.06 4.75 -10.32
C ALA A 56 23.16 4.38 -11.52
N SER A 57 23.44 3.26 -12.18
CA SER A 57 22.63 2.73 -13.29
C SER A 57 21.24 2.28 -12.81
N GLU A 58 21.15 1.58 -11.68
CA GLU A 58 19.88 1.14 -11.10
C GLU A 58 19.04 2.32 -10.59
N GLN A 59 19.69 3.32 -9.98
CA GLN A 59 19.03 4.55 -9.54
C GLN A 59 18.49 5.34 -10.74
N ARG A 60 19.25 5.43 -11.84
CA ARG A 60 18.80 6.07 -13.07
C ARG A 60 17.59 5.35 -13.68
N ALA A 61 17.66 4.02 -13.80
CA ALA A 61 16.56 3.21 -14.33
C ALA A 61 15.29 3.36 -13.48
N LEU A 62 15.44 3.40 -12.15
CA LEU A 62 14.36 3.68 -11.23
C LEU A 62 13.74 5.06 -11.49
N CYS A 63 14.54 6.12 -11.42
CA CYS A 63 14.05 7.50 -11.54
C CYS A 63 13.38 7.76 -12.90
N SER A 64 13.90 7.17 -13.99
CA SER A 64 13.26 7.24 -15.31
C SER A 64 11.87 6.59 -15.36
N SER A 65 11.60 5.60 -14.51
CA SER A 65 10.31 4.91 -14.45
C SER A 65 9.26 5.60 -13.59
N LEU A 66 9.61 6.70 -12.91
CA LEU A 66 8.70 7.39 -11.99
C LEU A 66 7.81 8.40 -12.72
N HIS A 67 6.58 8.53 -12.24
CA HIS A 67 5.66 9.62 -12.54
C HIS A 67 6.11 10.89 -11.82
N VAL A 68 7.21 11.49 -12.29
CA VAL A 68 7.87 12.63 -11.63
C VAL A 68 6.99 13.88 -11.50
N GLU A 69 6.11 14.14 -12.47
CA GLU A 69 5.16 15.26 -12.43
C GLU A 69 4.15 15.11 -11.28
N GLU A 70 3.57 13.92 -11.14
CA GLU A 70 2.64 13.61 -10.06
C GLU A 70 3.34 13.57 -8.70
N LEU A 71 4.57 13.03 -8.67
CA LEU A 71 5.37 12.97 -7.44
C LEU A 71 5.70 14.37 -6.92
N VAL A 72 6.06 15.29 -7.80
CA VAL A 72 6.35 16.70 -7.47
C VAL A 72 5.12 17.43 -6.99
N LEU A 73 3.99 17.30 -7.71
CA LEU A 73 2.70 17.88 -7.30
C LEU A 73 2.34 17.45 -5.86
N VAL A 74 2.42 16.15 -5.61
CA VAL A 74 2.07 15.53 -4.32
C VAL A 74 3.01 15.97 -3.20
N ARG A 75 4.31 16.09 -3.48
CA ARG A 75 5.30 16.58 -2.50
C ARG A 75 5.11 18.06 -2.20
N ALA A 76 4.78 18.87 -3.20
CA ALA A 76 4.42 20.27 -2.99
C ALA A 76 3.14 20.41 -2.14
N CYS A 77 2.12 19.58 -2.38
CA CYS A 77 0.93 19.53 -1.53
C CYS A 77 1.25 19.15 -0.07
N ALA A 78 2.15 18.19 0.13
CA ALA A 78 2.61 17.77 1.46
C ALA A 78 3.40 18.87 2.18
N ALA A 79 4.16 19.69 1.43
CA ALA A 79 4.85 20.87 1.96
C ALA A 79 3.92 22.05 2.25
N GLY A 80 2.69 22.03 1.71
CA GLY A 80 1.66 23.04 1.99
C GLY A 80 1.57 24.16 0.96
N HIS A 81 2.15 23.99 -0.24
CA HIS A 81 2.03 24.99 -1.31
C HIS A 81 0.60 25.04 -1.85
N GLU A 82 -0.03 26.21 -1.77
CA GLU A 82 -1.44 26.41 -2.14
C GLU A 82 -1.70 26.17 -3.63
N ARG A 83 -0.82 26.66 -4.52
CA ARG A 83 -0.90 26.42 -5.97
C ARG A 83 -0.91 24.93 -6.34
N ALA A 84 -0.13 24.12 -5.62
CA ALA A 84 -0.11 22.68 -5.84
C ALA A 84 -1.44 22.04 -5.42
N TRP A 85 -2.05 22.54 -4.34
CA TRP A 85 -3.38 22.09 -3.91
C TRP A 85 -4.47 22.48 -4.91
N GLU A 86 -4.43 23.69 -5.46
CA GLU A 86 -5.35 24.13 -6.53
C GLU A 86 -5.27 23.21 -7.75
N ASP A 87 -4.06 22.98 -8.27
CA ASP A 87 -3.82 22.10 -9.42
C ASP A 87 -4.25 20.66 -9.15
N PHE A 88 -3.99 20.16 -7.94
CA PHE A 88 -4.46 18.85 -7.49
C PHE A 88 -5.99 18.76 -7.49
N MET A 89 -6.68 19.75 -6.90
CA MET A 89 -8.13 19.76 -6.82
C MET A 89 -8.78 19.86 -8.20
N ILE A 90 -8.25 20.69 -9.10
CA ILE A 90 -8.74 20.80 -10.49
C ILE A 90 -8.65 19.46 -11.22
N ARG A 91 -7.54 18.71 -11.04
CA ARG A 91 -7.29 17.46 -11.78
C ARG A 91 -7.98 16.23 -11.21
N TYR A 92 -8.08 16.13 -9.87
CA TYR A 92 -8.46 14.88 -9.21
C TYR A 92 -9.81 14.96 -8.47
N ARG A 93 -10.44 16.13 -8.32
CA ARG A 93 -11.69 16.26 -7.57
C ARG A 93 -12.81 15.39 -8.14
N GLU A 94 -13.11 15.52 -9.42
CA GLU A 94 -14.16 14.73 -10.09
C GLU A 94 -13.83 13.23 -10.06
N LYS A 95 -12.59 12.87 -10.40
CA LYS A 95 -12.14 11.47 -10.40
C LYS A 95 -12.25 10.80 -9.02
N LEU A 96 -11.98 11.53 -7.96
CA LEU A 96 -12.10 11.04 -6.58
C LEU A 96 -13.57 10.94 -6.18
N HIS A 97 -14.40 11.91 -6.55
CA HIS A 97 -15.83 11.83 -6.33
C HIS A 97 -16.44 10.60 -7.03
N ASP A 98 -16.09 10.35 -8.29
CA ASP A 98 -16.57 9.19 -9.04
C ASP A 98 -16.10 7.87 -8.42
N ALA A 99 -14.86 7.82 -7.96
CA ALA A 99 -14.33 6.67 -7.23
C ALA A 99 -15.10 6.44 -5.93
N ALA A 100 -15.40 7.50 -5.17
CA ALA A 100 -16.16 7.43 -3.92
C ALA A 100 -17.62 7.00 -4.19
N LEU A 101 -18.23 7.50 -5.25
CA LEU A 101 -19.58 7.14 -5.68
C LEU A 101 -19.64 5.66 -6.09
N GLY A 102 -18.63 5.18 -6.83
CA GLY A 102 -18.51 3.77 -7.18
C GLY A 102 -18.31 2.83 -5.98
N ILE A 103 -17.83 3.34 -4.84
CA ILE A 103 -17.65 2.59 -3.59
C ILE A 103 -18.93 2.61 -2.75
N THR A 104 -19.49 3.80 -2.53
CA THR A 104 -20.60 4.02 -1.59
C THR A 104 -21.97 3.79 -2.19
N LYS A 105 -22.10 3.93 -3.52
CA LYS A 105 -23.37 3.92 -4.28
C LYS A 105 -24.40 4.95 -3.79
N ASP A 106 -23.95 5.97 -3.07
CA ASP A 106 -24.75 7.02 -2.46
C ASP A 106 -23.98 8.33 -2.54
N ASP A 107 -24.57 9.34 -3.17
CA ASP A 107 -23.91 10.61 -3.46
C ASP A 107 -23.55 11.40 -2.18
N CYS A 108 -24.36 11.34 -1.13
CA CYS A 108 -24.07 12.02 0.13
C CYS A 108 -22.84 11.39 0.80
N LYS A 109 -22.81 10.06 0.87
CA LYS A 109 -21.69 9.30 1.45
C LYS A 109 -20.42 9.40 0.60
N ALA A 110 -20.57 9.49 -0.72
CA ALA A 110 -19.44 9.70 -1.63
C ALA A 110 -18.71 11.03 -1.33
N ARG A 111 -19.48 12.12 -1.15
CA ARG A 111 -18.93 13.42 -0.77
C ARG A 111 -18.25 13.37 0.60
N GLU A 112 -18.90 12.80 1.61
CA GLU A 112 -18.33 12.66 2.95
C GLU A 112 -17.01 11.88 2.93
N LEU A 113 -16.96 10.76 2.20
CA LEU A 113 -15.74 9.94 2.06
C LEU A 113 -14.61 10.72 1.38
N ALA A 114 -14.94 11.49 0.33
CA ALA A 114 -13.97 12.31 -0.40
C ALA A 114 -13.45 13.47 0.47
N ASP A 115 -14.33 14.19 1.16
CA ASP A 115 -13.96 15.30 2.06
C ASP A 115 -13.06 14.83 3.20
N SER A 116 -13.41 13.69 3.78
CA SER A 116 -12.60 13.02 4.78
C SER A 116 -11.22 12.66 4.22
N LEU A 117 -11.14 12.14 2.98
CA LEU A 117 -9.87 11.90 2.29
C LEU A 117 -9.05 13.17 2.09
N TYR A 118 -9.67 14.27 1.67
CA TYR A 118 -8.96 15.55 1.54
C TYR A 118 -8.36 16.02 2.85
N ALA A 119 -9.06 15.87 3.98
CA ALA A 119 -8.53 16.21 5.30
C ALA A 119 -7.24 15.42 5.63
N ASP A 120 -7.23 14.11 5.37
CA ASP A 120 -6.04 13.26 5.62
C ASP A 120 -4.89 13.56 4.64
N LEU A 121 -5.20 13.84 3.38
CA LEU A 121 -4.21 14.25 2.39
C LEU A 121 -3.61 15.61 2.76
N TYR A 122 -4.44 16.53 3.27
CA TYR A 122 -4.01 17.80 3.83
C TYR A 122 -3.33 17.61 5.19
N GLY A 123 -3.34 16.44 5.80
CA GLY A 123 -2.64 16.19 7.06
C GLY A 123 -3.17 17.02 8.21
N THR A 124 -4.49 17.17 8.32
CA THR A 124 -5.14 17.80 9.49
C THR A 124 -4.87 17.04 10.79
N THR A 125 -4.44 15.78 10.70
CA THR A 125 -3.99 14.97 11.84
C THR A 125 -2.56 15.35 12.25
N LEU A 126 -2.44 15.93 13.44
CA LEU A 126 -1.16 16.19 14.11
C LEU A 126 -0.69 14.92 14.82
N ARG A 127 0.54 14.47 14.53
CA ARG A 127 1.21 13.43 15.32
C ARG A 127 2.54 14.00 15.79
N GLU A 128 2.77 14.00 17.10
CA GLU A 128 3.98 14.58 17.71
C GLU A 128 4.22 16.05 17.34
N GLY A 129 3.13 16.83 17.17
CA GLY A 129 3.18 18.24 16.81
C GLY A 129 3.56 18.53 15.35
N ARG A 130 3.68 17.50 14.50
CA ARG A 130 3.97 17.64 13.06
C ARG A 130 2.77 17.24 12.20
N ARG A 131 2.52 18.00 11.15
CA ARG A 131 1.51 17.72 10.10
C ARG A 131 1.92 16.45 9.35
N ILE A 132 1.12 15.38 9.42
CA ILE A 132 1.36 14.16 8.63
C ILE A 132 0.42 14.15 7.43
N SER A 133 0.95 14.53 6.27
CA SER A 133 0.23 14.37 5.00
C SER A 133 0.42 12.95 4.45
N LYS A 134 -0.68 12.28 4.10
CA LYS A 134 -0.62 10.95 3.45
C LYS A 134 0.12 10.95 2.12
N PHE A 135 0.24 12.11 1.47
CA PHE A 135 1.00 12.28 0.24
C PHE A 135 2.47 11.87 0.34
N ILE A 136 3.07 11.91 1.54
CA ILE A 136 4.44 11.46 1.79
C ILE A 136 4.63 9.97 1.40
N TYR A 137 3.57 9.15 1.48
CA TYR A 137 3.64 7.72 1.19
C TYR A 137 3.62 7.39 -0.31
N TYR A 138 3.17 8.30 -1.16
CA TYR A 138 3.21 8.12 -2.61
C TYR A 138 4.65 8.25 -3.13
N SER A 139 5.07 7.36 -4.02
CA SER A 139 6.46 7.24 -4.49
C SER A 139 6.64 7.39 -5.99
N GLY A 140 5.58 7.66 -6.75
CA GLY A 140 5.68 7.86 -8.20
C GLY A 140 5.80 6.57 -9.03
N ARG A 141 5.74 5.36 -8.44
CA ARG A 141 5.90 4.09 -9.19
C ARG A 141 4.69 3.66 -10.02
N GLY A 142 3.58 4.35 -9.85
CA GLY A 142 2.34 4.14 -10.60
C GLY A 142 1.54 5.42 -10.56
N SER A 143 0.43 5.46 -11.29
CA SER A 143 -0.39 6.67 -11.37
C SER A 143 -0.90 7.10 -9.99
N LEU A 144 -0.89 8.41 -9.76
CA LEU A 144 -1.46 8.99 -8.54
C LEU A 144 -2.94 8.66 -8.40
N GLU A 145 -3.66 8.61 -9.51
CA GLU A 145 -5.07 8.22 -9.54
C GLU A 145 -5.30 6.81 -8.98
N GLY A 146 -4.53 5.81 -9.44
CA GLY A 146 -4.65 4.44 -8.93
C GLY A 146 -4.28 4.33 -7.45
N TRP A 147 -3.25 5.07 -7.02
CA TRP A 147 -2.89 5.15 -5.62
C TRP A 147 -4.00 5.78 -4.77
N LEU A 148 -4.59 6.89 -5.20
CA LEU A 148 -5.67 7.57 -4.48
C LEU A 148 -6.92 6.69 -4.36
N ARG A 149 -7.30 5.99 -5.44
CA ARG A 149 -8.41 5.01 -5.39
C ARG A 149 -8.15 3.93 -4.35
N THR A 150 -6.91 3.43 -4.26
CA THR A 150 -6.51 2.44 -3.24
C THR A 150 -6.67 3.02 -1.83
N VAL A 151 -6.20 4.26 -1.61
CA VAL A 151 -6.32 4.93 -0.31
C VAL A 151 -7.79 5.17 0.06
N MET A 152 -8.63 5.52 -0.91
CA MET A 152 -10.06 5.74 -0.73
C MET A 152 -10.81 4.44 -0.37
N ALA A 153 -10.57 3.35 -1.11
CA ALA A 153 -11.13 2.04 -0.79
C ALA A 153 -10.70 1.57 0.60
N GLN A 154 -9.42 1.75 0.93
CA GLN A 154 -8.87 1.44 2.24
C GLN A 154 -9.56 2.24 3.37
N ARG A 155 -9.87 3.51 3.13
CA ARG A 155 -10.59 4.34 4.10
C ARG A 155 -12.02 3.85 4.32
N HIS A 156 -12.76 3.61 3.25
CA HIS A 156 -14.14 3.11 3.34
C HIS A 156 -14.22 1.80 4.13
N ILE A 157 -13.27 0.89 3.91
CA ILE A 157 -13.15 -0.36 4.69
C ILE A 157 -12.89 -0.06 6.17
N ASN A 158 -12.02 0.89 6.49
CA ASN A 158 -11.72 1.28 7.88
C ASN A 158 -12.94 1.88 8.59
N GLU A 159 -13.68 2.75 7.90
CA GLU A 159 -14.89 3.39 8.41
C GLU A 159 -16.00 2.37 8.65
N TYR A 160 -16.25 1.49 7.69
CA TYR A 160 -17.21 0.39 7.83
C TYR A 160 -16.90 -0.49 9.05
N ARG A 161 -15.62 -0.77 9.32
CA ARG A 161 -15.20 -1.55 10.49
C ARG A 161 -15.31 -0.79 11.80
N SER A 162 -14.98 0.50 11.81
CA SER A 162 -15.14 1.35 12.99
C SER A 162 -16.60 1.44 13.38
N ASN A 163 -17.50 1.66 12.41
CA ASN A 163 -18.94 1.71 12.64
C ASN A 163 -19.51 0.37 13.12
N ARG A 164 -19.02 -0.77 12.62
CA ARG A 164 -19.40 -2.08 13.18
C ARG A 164 -18.93 -2.29 14.62
N ARG A 165 -17.77 -1.74 14.99
CA ARG A 165 -17.25 -1.84 16.36
C ARG A 165 -17.99 -0.92 17.33
N THR A 166 -18.51 0.22 16.87
CA THR A 166 -19.37 1.10 17.70
C THR A 166 -20.79 0.57 17.80
N VAL A 167 -21.37 0.02 16.72
CA VAL A 167 -22.68 -0.65 16.76
C VAL A 167 -22.65 -1.88 17.68
N SER A 168 -21.52 -2.61 17.77
CA SER A 168 -21.34 -3.72 18.72
C SER A 168 -21.34 -3.30 20.21
N LEU A 169 -21.23 -2.01 20.54
CA LEU A 169 -21.38 -1.49 21.91
C LEU A 169 -22.79 -0.92 22.16
N ASP A 170 -23.52 -0.54 21.12
CA ASP A 170 -24.90 -0.03 21.23
C ASP A 170 -25.97 -1.14 21.09
N GLU A 171 -25.63 -2.29 20.49
CA GLU A 171 -26.51 -3.47 20.32
C GLU A 171 -26.79 -4.27 21.61
N GLU A 172 -26.25 -3.86 22.77
CA GLU A 172 -26.69 -4.40 24.06
C GLU A 172 -27.98 -3.76 24.61
N THR A 173 -28.59 -2.80 23.87
CA THR A 173 -29.76 -2.07 24.38
C THR A 173 -30.99 -1.94 23.49
N ASP A 174 -31.04 -2.46 22.25
CA ASP A 174 -32.34 -2.55 21.59
C ASP A 174 -32.45 -3.71 20.60
N GLY A 175 -33.49 -4.52 20.82
CA GLY A 175 -33.71 -5.76 20.10
C GLY A 175 -34.33 -5.54 18.73
N GLY A 176 -33.71 -6.13 17.72
CA GLY A 176 -34.42 -6.68 16.57
C GLY A 176 -34.65 -5.73 15.39
N ARG A 177 -33.74 -5.79 14.41
CA ARG A 177 -34.03 -6.02 12.97
C ARG A 177 -32.72 -5.96 12.18
N GLN A 178 -32.05 -7.10 12.06
CA GLN A 178 -30.96 -7.27 11.10
C GLN A 178 -31.57 -7.33 9.68
N PHE A 179 -31.34 -6.29 8.89
CA PHE A 179 -31.52 -6.36 7.44
C PHE A 179 -30.42 -7.27 6.87
N ALA A 180 -30.75 -8.53 6.63
CA ALA A 180 -29.94 -9.43 5.82
C ALA A 180 -30.05 -9.01 4.35
N ILE A 181 -29.00 -8.38 3.82
CA ILE A 181 -28.82 -8.25 2.37
C ILE A 181 -27.94 -9.42 1.93
N ALA A 182 -28.55 -10.37 1.21
CA ALA A 182 -27.85 -11.47 0.55
C ALA A 182 -26.93 -10.92 -0.56
N PRO A 183 -25.73 -11.49 -0.77
CA PRO A 183 -24.87 -11.10 -1.88
C PRO A 183 -25.35 -11.78 -3.18
N GLU A 184 -26.01 -11.02 -4.06
CA GLU A 184 -26.26 -11.42 -5.45
C GLU A 184 -24.99 -11.14 -6.30
N PRO A 185 -24.41 -12.12 -7.01
CA PRO A 185 -23.24 -11.93 -7.85
C PRO A 185 -23.67 -11.56 -9.27
N ALA A 186 -23.53 -10.30 -9.64
CA ALA A 186 -23.58 -9.87 -11.04
C ALA A 186 -22.38 -8.97 -11.31
N GLY A 187 -21.31 -9.56 -11.84
CA GLY A 187 -20.10 -8.87 -12.26
C GLY A 187 -19.48 -9.62 -13.42
N VAL A 188 -19.07 -8.87 -14.44
CA VAL A 188 -18.38 -9.29 -15.66
C VAL A 188 -17.42 -10.46 -15.38
N ALA A 189 -17.41 -11.46 -16.25
CA ALA A 189 -16.56 -12.64 -16.12
C ALA A 189 -15.08 -12.25 -15.99
N SER A 190 -14.63 -12.02 -14.76
CA SER A 190 -13.22 -11.94 -14.43
C SER A 190 -12.55 -13.21 -14.94
N ASP A 191 -11.37 -13.05 -15.55
CA ASP A 191 -10.65 -14.17 -16.11
C ASP A 191 -10.39 -15.17 -14.98
N ARG A 192 -11.14 -16.28 -14.97
CA ARG A 192 -11.11 -17.32 -13.94
C ARG A 192 -9.69 -17.78 -13.64
N ARG A 193 -8.79 -17.71 -14.63
CA ARG A 193 -7.38 -18.06 -14.51
C ARG A 193 -6.60 -17.10 -13.60
N LEU A 194 -6.96 -15.82 -13.55
CA LEU A 194 -6.38 -14.83 -12.63
C LEU A 194 -6.84 -15.12 -11.19
N SER A 195 -8.13 -15.34 -10.99
CA SER A 195 -8.66 -15.65 -9.65
C SER A 195 -8.04 -16.93 -9.08
N GLU A 196 -7.97 -17.99 -9.88
CA GLU A 196 -7.29 -19.23 -9.49
C GLU A 196 -5.79 -19.03 -9.21
N ALA A 197 -5.09 -18.25 -10.05
CA ALA A 197 -3.66 -17.99 -9.85
C ALA A 197 -3.39 -17.24 -8.54
N ILE A 198 -4.27 -16.31 -8.17
CA ILE A 198 -4.18 -15.58 -6.89
C ILE A 198 -4.45 -16.52 -5.72
N GLU A 199 -5.51 -17.33 -5.77
CA GLU A 199 -5.84 -18.29 -4.71
C GLU A 199 -4.69 -19.28 -4.48
N GLU A 200 -4.16 -19.87 -5.54
CA GLU A 200 -3.03 -20.80 -5.45
C GLU A 200 -1.75 -20.13 -4.91
N ALA A 201 -1.48 -18.90 -5.33
CA ALA A 201 -0.30 -18.17 -4.87
C ALA A 201 -0.42 -17.77 -3.40
N LEU A 202 -1.61 -17.39 -2.94
CA LEU A 202 -1.88 -17.09 -1.53
C LEU A 202 -1.79 -18.35 -0.66
N ALA A 203 -2.30 -19.49 -1.13
CA ALA A 203 -2.19 -20.77 -0.44
C ALA A 203 -0.73 -21.26 -0.33
N ALA A 204 0.13 -20.92 -1.29
CA ALA A 204 1.55 -21.31 -1.29
C ALA A 204 2.42 -20.51 -0.30
N LEU A 205 1.93 -19.40 0.26
CA LEU A 205 2.67 -18.61 1.25
C LEU A 205 2.84 -19.40 2.56
N GLY A 206 3.92 -19.18 3.29
CA GLY A 206 4.09 -19.72 4.65
C GLY A 206 3.10 -19.09 5.64
N GLY A 207 2.70 -19.82 6.69
CA GLY A 207 1.69 -19.35 7.65
C GLY A 207 2.05 -18.03 8.34
N GLU A 208 3.31 -17.83 8.72
CA GLU A 208 3.78 -16.57 9.31
C GLU A 208 3.69 -15.40 8.31
N ASP A 209 4.00 -15.64 7.04
CA ASP A 209 3.96 -14.62 5.99
C ASP A 209 2.52 -14.25 5.63
N ARG A 210 1.60 -15.23 5.58
CA ARG A 210 0.16 -14.97 5.44
C ARG A 210 -0.36 -14.16 6.62
N CYS A 211 0.08 -14.47 7.83
CA CYS A 211 -0.29 -13.76 9.04
C CYS A 211 0.19 -12.30 9.01
N ILE A 212 1.42 -12.03 8.55
CA ILE A 212 1.92 -10.66 8.37
C ILE A 212 1.11 -9.89 7.32
N LEU A 213 0.79 -10.53 6.20
CA LEU A 213 -0.05 -9.91 5.15
C LEU A 213 -1.48 -9.68 5.66
N ALA A 214 -2.04 -10.62 6.43
CA ALA A 214 -3.32 -10.44 7.10
C ALA A 214 -3.26 -9.27 8.07
N TYR A 215 -2.28 -9.21 8.97
CA TYR A 215 -2.17 -8.11 9.91
C TYR A 215 -1.99 -6.74 9.24
N TYR A 216 -1.24 -6.69 8.14
CA TYR A 216 -0.95 -5.44 7.46
C TYR A 216 -2.09 -5.00 6.51
N PHE A 217 -2.57 -5.90 5.64
CA PHE A 217 -3.56 -5.60 4.61
C PHE A 217 -5.00 -5.93 5.01
N LEU A 218 -5.22 -6.87 5.93
CA LEU A 218 -6.56 -7.22 6.41
C LEU A 218 -6.88 -6.60 7.76
N ASP A 219 -5.97 -6.54 8.73
CA ASP A 219 -6.25 -6.00 10.08
C ASP A 219 -5.68 -4.60 10.28
N HIS A 220 -4.99 -4.06 9.26
CA HIS A 220 -4.47 -2.69 9.19
C HIS A 220 -3.59 -2.27 10.38
N LEU A 221 -2.87 -3.23 10.96
CA LEU A 221 -1.89 -2.96 11.98
C LEU A 221 -0.69 -2.21 11.38
N THR A 222 -0.19 -1.22 12.10
CA THR A 222 1.02 -0.50 11.70
C THR A 222 2.22 -1.45 11.72
N LEU A 223 3.23 -1.18 10.88
CA LEU A 223 4.46 -1.96 10.86
C LEU A 223 5.10 -2.04 12.25
N ALA A 224 5.13 -0.92 12.98
CA ALA A 224 5.56 -0.86 14.38
C ALA A 224 4.76 -1.80 15.31
N ARG A 225 3.43 -1.89 15.14
CA ARG A 225 2.57 -2.75 15.96
C ARG A 225 2.77 -4.23 15.64
N ILE A 226 2.88 -4.57 14.35
CA ILE A 226 3.18 -5.93 13.89
C ILE A 226 4.57 -6.35 14.38
N ALA A 227 5.55 -5.46 14.27
CA ALA A 227 6.92 -5.68 14.73
C ALA A 227 6.99 -5.92 16.24
N SER A 228 6.23 -5.14 17.02
CA SER A 228 6.10 -5.34 18.47
C SER A 228 5.46 -6.68 18.82
N MET A 229 4.42 -7.09 18.08
CA MET A 229 3.71 -8.35 18.30
C MET A 229 4.59 -9.57 17.97
N LEU A 230 5.40 -9.47 16.92
CA LEU A 230 6.33 -10.50 16.48
C LEU A 230 7.73 -10.38 17.12
N ARG A 231 7.94 -9.42 18.03
CA ARG A 231 9.21 -9.12 18.73
C ARG A 231 10.40 -8.94 17.78
N VAL A 232 10.19 -8.25 16.67
CA VAL A 232 11.23 -7.89 15.71
C VAL A 232 11.25 -6.37 15.50
N HIS A 233 12.26 -5.86 14.79
CA HIS A 233 12.35 -4.44 14.46
C HIS A 233 11.36 -4.05 13.34
N GLU A 234 10.84 -2.82 13.36
CA GLU A 234 9.90 -2.32 12.35
C GLU A 234 10.43 -2.42 10.91
N SER A 235 11.71 -2.10 10.74
CA SER A 235 12.41 -2.22 9.45
C SER A 235 12.43 -3.66 8.91
N THR A 236 12.42 -4.66 9.78
CA THR A 236 12.33 -6.08 9.39
C THR A 236 10.97 -6.42 8.81
N ILE A 237 9.88 -5.95 9.44
CA ILE A 237 8.51 -6.18 8.94
C ILE A 237 8.29 -5.41 7.63
N SER A 238 8.75 -4.16 7.53
CA SER A 238 8.66 -3.38 6.29
C SER A 238 9.29 -4.13 5.11
N ARG A 239 10.56 -4.55 5.26
CA ARG A 239 11.29 -5.31 4.23
C ARG A 239 10.64 -6.65 3.93
N ARG A 240 10.07 -7.32 4.94
CA ARG A 240 9.38 -8.61 4.78
C ARG A 240 8.09 -8.46 3.99
N VAL A 241 7.25 -7.47 4.31
CA VAL A 241 6.03 -7.15 3.53
C VAL A 241 6.36 -6.83 2.08
N GLU A 242 7.35 -5.96 1.83
CA GLU A 242 7.78 -5.62 0.47
C GLU A 242 8.28 -6.83 -0.31
N LYS A 243 9.08 -7.69 0.33
CA LYS A 243 9.56 -8.94 -0.26
C LYS A 243 8.38 -9.88 -0.59
N LEU A 244 7.43 -10.02 0.32
CA LEU A 244 6.26 -10.88 0.14
C LEU A 244 5.39 -10.42 -1.02
N VAL A 245 5.06 -9.12 -1.10
CA VAL A 245 4.28 -8.57 -2.22
C VAL A 245 4.99 -8.80 -3.56
N ARG A 246 6.32 -8.60 -3.60
CA ARG A 246 7.12 -8.81 -4.82
C ARG A 246 7.15 -10.28 -5.26
N VAL A 247 7.35 -11.19 -4.32
CA VAL A 247 7.34 -12.64 -4.58
C VAL A 247 5.96 -13.10 -5.02
N LEU A 248 4.91 -12.64 -4.34
CA LEU A 248 3.53 -12.98 -4.65
C LEU A 248 3.15 -12.51 -6.07
N ARG A 249 3.48 -11.27 -6.44
CA ARG A 249 3.25 -10.75 -7.80
C ARG A 249 3.95 -11.61 -8.86
N LYS A 250 5.21 -12.00 -8.61
CA LYS A 250 5.98 -12.85 -9.54
C LYS A 250 5.37 -14.25 -9.66
N ASP A 251 4.91 -14.83 -8.55
CA ASP A 251 4.30 -16.17 -8.54
C ASP A 251 2.95 -16.17 -9.29
N ILE A 252 2.12 -15.15 -9.06
CA ILE A 252 0.84 -14.96 -9.78
C ILE A 252 1.08 -14.88 -11.29
N LEU A 253 2.00 -14.01 -11.75
CA LEU A 253 2.37 -13.89 -13.17
C LEU A 253 2.82 -15.23 -13.78
N LEU A 254 3.62 -15.98 -13.03
CA LEU A 254 4.17 -17.24 -13.49
C LEU A 254 3.08 -18.32 -13.58
N ARG A 255 2.15 -18.37 -12.62
CA ARG A 255 0.98 -19.25 -12.65
C ARG A 255 0.02 -18.91 -13.78
N MET A 256 -0.25 -17.63 -14.02
CA MET A 256 -1.08 -17.18 -15.15
C MET A 256 -0.45 -17.56 -16.49
N THR A 257 0.87 -17.45 -16.61
CA THR A 257 1.61 -17.88 -17.81
C THR A 257 1.50 -19.40 -18.02
N ARG A 258 1.62 -20.21 -16.96
CA ARG A 258 1.39 -21.67 -17.04
C ARG A 258 -0.04 -22.03 -17.43
N LYS A 259 -1.04 -21.23 -17.01
CA LYS A 259 -2.46 -21.37 -17.37
C LYS A 259 -2.79 -20.83 -18.78
N GLY A 260 -1.77 -20.55 -19.59
CA GLY A 260 -1.92 -20.25 -21.02
C GLY A 260 -2.09 -18.76 -21.35
N MET A 261 -1.84 -17.84 -20.42
CA MET A 261 -1.74 -16.41 -20.75
C MET A 261 -0.35 -16.08 -21.32
N SER A 262 -0.31 -15.18 -22.31
CA SER A 262 0.96 -14.52 -22.64
C SER A 262 1.38 -13.59 -21.50
N ARG A 263 2.68 -13.30 -21.39
CA ARG A 263 3.20 -12.40 -20.34
C ARG A 263 2.53 -11.02 -20.34
N ARG A 264 2.26 -10.46 -21.53
CA ARG A 264 1.59 -9.18 -21.69
C ARG A 264 0.14 -9.23 -21.18
N GLN A 265 -0.61 -10.28 -21.52
CA GLN A 265 -1.97 -10.48 -21.01
C GLN A 265 -1.99 -10.68 -19.50
N ALA A 266 -0.99 -11.36 -18.93
CA ALA A 266 -0.90 -11.55 -17.48
C ALA A 266 -0.58 -10.25 -16.74
N GLU A 267 0.26 -9.38 -17.32
CA GLU A 267 0.56 -8.06 -16.78
C GLU A 267 -0.67 -7.13 -16.85
N GLU A 268 -1.41 -7.14 -17.96
CA GLU A 268 -2.66 -6.39 -18.14
C GLU A 268 -3.76 -6.88 -17.19
N ALA A 269 -3.90 -8.20 -17.03
CA ALA A 269 -4.90 -8.76 -16.12
C ALA A 269 -4.62 -8.42 -14.64
N LEU A 270 -3.37 -8.16 -14.25
CA LEU A 270 -3.03 -7.67 -12.90
C LEU A 270 -3.44 -6.21 -12.66
N GLU A 271 -3.80 -5.47 -13.71
CA GLU A 271 -4.34 -4.10 -13.62
C GLU A 271 -5.86 -4.09 -13.50
N SER A 272 -6.52 -5.26 -13.60
CA SER A 272 -7.96 -5.43 -13.38
C SER A 272 -8.38 -5.01 -11.96
N ASP A 273 -9.62 -4.52 -11.84
CA ASP A 273 -10.18 -4.12 -10.54
C ASP A 273 -10.29 -5.34 -9.61
N VAL A 274 -9.82 -5.18 -8.37
CA VAL A 274 -9.86 -6.23 -7.33
C VAL A 274 -11.30 -6.71 -7.07
N ARG A 275 -12.30 -5.86 -7.32
CA ARG A 275 -13.73 -6.18 -7.17
C ARG A 275 -14.27 -7.13 -8.23
N ASP A 276 -13.63 -7.20 -9.40
CA ASP A 276 -14.04 -8.12 -10.46
C ASP A 276 -13.57 -9.55 -10.15
N LEU A 277 -12.54 -9.71 -9.31
CA LEU A 277 -11.87 -10.98 -9.07
C LEU A 277 -12.71 -12.00 -8.30
N GLY A 278 -13.73 -11.56 -7.55
CA GLY A 278 -14.61 -12.45 -6.78
C GLY A 278 -13.91 -13.28 -5.69
N ILE A 279 -12.71 -12.88 -5.24
CA ILE A 279 -11.88 -13.65 -4.29
C ILE A 279 -12.12 -13.17 -2.86
N ASP A 280 -12.42 -14.09 -1.96
CA ASP A 280 -12.41 -13.82 -0.52
C ASP A 280 -10.99 -13.91 0.04
N ILE A 281 -10.26 -12.79 -0.08
CA ILE A 281 -8.87 -12.64 0.39
C ILE A 281 -8.77 -12.92 1.90
N ARG A 282 -9.83 -12.61 2.67
CA ARG A 282 -9.84 -12.83 4.12
C ARG A 282 -9.84 -14.32 4.41
N LYS A 283 -10.71 -15.08 3.75
CA LYS A 283 -10.75 -16.54 3.88
C LYS A 283 -9.39 -17.17 3.52
N GLN A 284 -8.78 -16.78 2.40
CA GLN A 284 -7.50 -17.33 1.97
C GLN A 284 -6.32 -17.05 2.91
N LEU A 285 -6.27 -15.86 3.51
CA LEU A 285 -5.20 -15.49 4.44
C LEU A 285 -5.44 -15.98 5.88
N THR A 286 -6.67 -16.35 6.25
CA THR A 286 -7.03 -16.80 7.61
C THR A 286 -7.23 -18.31 7.74
N GLN A 287 -7.38 -19.05 6.63
CA GLN A 287 -7.77 -20.45 6.65
C GLN A 287 -6.79 -21.44 7.30
N ASP A 288 -5.53 -21.06 7.56
CA ASP A 288 -4.56 -21.90 8.28
C ASP A 288 -4.27 -21.46 9.72
N SER A 289 -4.86 -20.36 10.23
CA SER A 289 -4.62 -19.95 11.62
C SER A 289 -5.30 -20.87 12.64
N SER A 290 -6.11 -21.85 12.22
CA SER A 290 -6.73 -22.87 13.08
C SER A 290 -5.93 -24.17 13.21
N SER A 291 -4.72 -24.28 12.64
CA SER A 291 -3.83 -25.43 12.88
C SER A 291 -2.56 -25.05 13.65
N LEU A 292 -2.75 -24.53 14.86
CA LEU A 292 -1.79 -24.80 15.93
C LEU A 292 -2.18 -26.15 16.56
N PRO A 293 -1.55 -27.28 16.24
CA PRO A 293 -1.51 -28.35 17.22
C PRO A 293 -0.67 -27.80 18.36
N PHE A 294 -1.33 -27.43 19.46
CA PHE A 294 -0.69 -27.29 20.76
C PHE A 294 0.24 -28.48 20.92
N SER A 295 1.56 -28.23 20.85
CA SER A 295 2.55 -29.23 21.19
C SER A 295 2.37 -29.48 22.69
N SER A 296 1.62 -30.53 23.02
CA SER A 296 1.54 -31.13 24.34
C SER A 296 2.90 -31.71 24.67
N LYS A 297 3.85 -30.83 25.02
CA LYS A 297 5.14 -31.24 25.56
C LYS A 297 4.88 -31.71 26.98
N LYS A 298 4.61 -33.02 27.06
CA LYS A 298 4.62 -33.88 28.25
C LYS A 298 5.70 -33.39 29.22
N ILE A 299 5.27 -32.72 30.28
CA ILE A 299 6.11 -32.47 31.45
C ILE A 299 6.26 -33.83 32.13
N MET A 300 7.36 -34.53 31.85
CA MET A 300 7.82 -35.60 32.73
C MET A 300 8.23 -34.91 34.04
N ARG A 301 7.38 -35.04 35.06
CA ARG A 301 7.78 -34.86 36.45
C ARG A 301 8.83 -35.93 36.74
N ALA A 302 10.02 -35.49 37.11
CA ALA A 302 11.00 -36.35 37.75
C ALA A 302 10.42 -36.80 39.09
N GLU A 303 10.16 -38.10 39.20
CA GLU A 303 9.99 -38.77 40.48
C GLU A 303 11.34 -38.77 41.19
N GLY A 304 11.43 -38.00 42.27
CA GLY A 304 12.38 -38.24 43.34
C GLY A 304 11.59 -38.85 44.49
N GLN A 305 11.72 -40.16 44.68
CA GLN A 305 11.41 -40.83 45.95
C GLN A 305 12.73 -41.38 46.51
N GLU A 306 12.92 -41.04 47.79
CA GLU A 306 13.78 -41.67 48.82
C GLU A 306 15.31 -41.52 48.71
#